data_AF-A0A819RI01-F1
#
_entry.id   AF-A0A819RI01-F1
#
_cell.length_a   1.000
_cell.length_b   1.000
_cell.length_c   1.000
_cell.angle_alpha   90.00
_cell.angle_beta   90.00
_cell.angle_gamma   90.00
#
_symmetry.space_group_name_H-M   'P 1'
#
loop_
_entity.id
_entity.type
_entity.pdbx_description
1 polymer ?
#
loop_
_entity_poly.entity_id
_entity_poly.type
_entity_poly.pdbx_seq_one_letter_code
_entity_poly.pdbx_strand_id
1 'polypeptide(L)' 'MSHRKFEHPRHGNLGFLPKKRARRHRGKVKSFPKDDPKKPVHLTAFLGYKAGMTHIVREVDRPAS' A
#
# COMPACT_ATOMS: atom_id res chain seq x y z
N MET A 1 31.33 -10.02 23.07
CA MET A 1 30.85 -9.88 21.68
C MET A 1 31.62 -8.72 21.05
N SER A 2 32.50 -9.00 20.09
CA SER A 2 33.22 -7.93 19.38
C SER A 2 32.29 -7.17 18.45
N HIS A 3 32.64 -5.93 18.12
CA HIS A 3 31.90 -5.14 17.15
C HIS A 3 32.00 -5.77 15.76
N ARG A 4 30.98 -5.54 14.93
CA ARG A 4 30.93 -6.05 13.55
C ARG A 4 31.97 -5.35 12.67
N LYS A 5 32.64 -6.09 11.77
CA LYS A 5 33.76 -5.62 10.92
C LYS A 5 33.38 -4.55 9.87
N PHE A 6 32.22 -4.65 9.22
CA PHE A 6 31.74 -3.68 8.22
C PHE A 6 30.25 -3.45 8.40
N GLU A 7 29.78 -2.21 8.44
CA GLU A 7 28.35 -1.93 8.59
C GLU A 7 27.52 -2.44 7.40
N HIS A 8 26.24 -2.73 7.64
CA HIS A 8 25.27 -3.01 6.58
C HIS A 8 23.87 -2.60 7.05
N PRO A 9 22.94 -2.34 6.12
CA PRO A 9 21.53 -2.22 6.46
C PRO A 9 20.98 -3.52 7.05
N ARG A 10 19.96 -3.41 7.88
CA ARG A 10 19.23 -4.56 8.41
C ARG A 10 18.51 -5.31 7.29
N HIS A 11 18.47 -6.64 7.38
CA HIS A 11 17.65 -7.46 6.49
C HIS A 11 16.17 -7.42 6.85
N GLY A 12 15.39 -6.76 5.99
CA GLY A 12 13.94 -6.70 6.09
C GLY A 12 13.39 -5.61 7.03
N ASN A 13 12.07 -5.42 6.96
CA ASN A 13 11.36 -4.39 7.72
C ASN A 13 10.64 -5.01 8.93
N LEU A 14 10.92 -4.47 10.12
CA LEU A 14 10.37 -4.94 11.40
C LEU A 14 8.89 -4.55 11.61
N GLY A 15 8.40 -3.50 10.94
CA GLY A 15 7.00 -3.06 11.02
C GLY A 15 5.98 -4.03 10.38
N PHE A 16 6.45 -5.03 9.64
CA PHE A 16 5.64 -6.11 9.07
C PHE A 16 5.72 -7.42 9.87
N LEU A 17 6.34 -7.38 11.06
CA LEU A 17 6.28 -8.49 12.00
C LEU A 17 4.97 -8.43 12.82
N PRO A 18 4.39 -9.59 13.18
CA PRO A 18 4.81 -10.95 12.83
C PRO A 18 4.46 -11.32 11.38
N LYS A 19 5.36 -12.05 10.68
CA LYS A 19 5.14 -12.62 9.34
C LYS A 19 4.27 -13.89 9.38
N LYS A 20 3.06 -13.77 9.96
CA LYS A 20 2.07 -14.85 10.03
C LYS A 20 0.97 -14.67 8.98
N ARG A 21 0.20 -15.73 8.72
CA ARG A 21 -0.99 -15.64 7.86
C ARG A 21 -2.00 -14.65 8.45
N ALA A 22 -2.61 -13.83 7.59
CA ALA A 22 -3.68 -12.93 8.01
C ALA A 22 -4.91 -13.74 8.47
N ARG A 23 -5.59 -13.27 9.51
CA ARG A 23 -6.81 -13.93 10.03
C ARG A 23 -8.03 -13.74 9.14
N ARG A 24 -8.06 -12.68 8.32
CA ARG A 24 -9.24 -12.25 7.56
C ARG A 24 -9.07 -12.60 6.09
N HIS A 25 -10.17 -13.01 5.45
CA HIS A 25 -10.19 -13.31 4.02
C HIS A 25 -10.20 -12.05 3.13
N ARG A 26 -10.79 -10.95 3.63
CA ARG A 26 -10.84 -9.66 2.92
C ARG A 26 -9.96 -8.62 3.60
N GLY A 27 -9.49 -7.65 2.83
CA GLY A 27 -8.73 -6.50 3.33
C GLY A 27 -9.54 -5.71 4.37
N LYS A 28 -8.90 -5.28 5.46
CA LYS A 28 -9.49 -4.38 6.47
C LYS A 28 -8.98 -2.96 6.23
N VAL A 29 -9.89 -2.02 6.01
CA VAL A 29 -9.58 -0.59 6.08
C VAL A 29 -9.25 -0.23 7.54
N LYS A 30 -8.02 0.21 7.80
CA LYS A 30 -7.58 0.62 9.16
C LYS A 30 -7.92 2.08 9.47
N SER A 31 -7.98 2.92 8.44
CA SER A 31 -8.33 4.34 8.51
C SER A 31 -8.97 4.74 7.19
N PHE A 32 -10.10 5.43 7.24
CA PHE A 32 -10.70 6.06 6.08
C PHE A 32 -10.03 7.42 5.80
N PRO A 33 -10.20 8.00 4.60
CA PRO A 33 -9.79 9.38 4.33
C PRO A 33 -10.38 10.34 5.37
N LYS A 34 -9.65 11.44 5.63
CA LYS A 34 -10.18 12.51 6.48
C LYS A 34 -11.36 13.18 5.78
N ASP A 35 -12.35 13.57 6.56
CA ASP A 35 -13.54 14.22 6.04
C ASP A 35 -13.25 15.66 5.57
N ASP A 36 -13.99 16.09 4.55
CA ASP A 36 -13.97 17.47 4.02
C ASP A 36 -15.41 17.99 3.96
N PRO A 37 -15.82 18.82 4.94
CA PRO A 37 -17.20 19.30 5.04
C PRO A 37 -17.67 20.12 3.84
N LYS A 38 -16.76 20.61 2.99
CA LYS A 38 -17.11 21.39 1.79
C LYS A 38 -17.63 20.51 0.65
N LYS A 39 -17.39 19.20 0.70
CA LYS A 39 -17.74 18.27 -0.37
C LYS A 39 -19.05 17.55 -0.06
N PRO A 40 -19.82 17.18 -1.09
CA PRO A 40 -20.99 16.34 -0.88
C PRO A 40 -20.59 14.95 -0.36
N VAL A 41 -21.54 14.32 0.33
CA VAL A 41 -21.39 12.96 0.86
C VAL A 41 -21.10 11.98 -0.29
N HIS A 42 -20.08 11.14 -0.10
CA HIS A 42 -19.69 10.12 -1.08
C HIS A 42 -19.21 8.85 -0.37
N LEU A 43 -19.30 7.71 -1.09
CA LEU A 43 -18.77 6.44 -0.60
C LEU A 43 -17.25 6.43 -0.67
N THR A 44 -16.63 5.86 0.37
CA THR A 44 -15.16 5.87 0.54
C THR A 44 -14.48 4.59 0.07
N ALA A 45 -15.24 3.52 -0.18
CA ALA A 45 -14.68 2.22 -0.56
C ALA A 45 -15.65 1.42 -1.44
N PHE A 46 -15.08 0.53 -2.25
CA PHE A 46 -15.80 -0.44 -3.09
C PHE A 46 -15.07 -1.79 -3.08
N LEU A 47 -15.78 -2.88 -3.40
CA LEU A 47 -15.20 -4.23 -3.48
C LEU A 47 -14.86 -4.57 -4.94
N GLY A 48 -13.62 -5.01 -5.18
CA GLY A 48 -13.17 -5.50 -6.48
C GLY A 48 -12.61 -6.90 -6.40
N TYR A 49 -12.61 -7.60 -7.54
CA TYR A 49 -12.03 -8.92 -7.71
C TYR A 49 -10.97 -8.87 -8.80
N LYS A 50 -9.82 -9.51 -8.58
CA LYS A 50 -8.74 -9.55 -9.57
C LYS A 50 -9.13 -10.48 -10.72
N ALA A 51 -9.36 -9.92 -11.91
CA ALA A 51 -9.69 -10.68 -13.11
C ALA A 51 -8.44 -11.10 -13.92
N GLY A 52 -7.46 -10.21 -14.09
CA GLY A 52 -6.28 -10.46 -14.91
C GLY A 52 -5.34 -9.26 -14.96
N MET A 53 -4.42 -9.27 -15.92
CA MET A 53 -3.47 -8.17 -16.19
C MET A 53 -3.18 -8.10 -17.69
N THR A 54 -3.18 -6.89 -18.26
CA THR A 54 -2.86 -6.58 -19.66
C THR A 54 -1.98 -5.32 -19.73
N HIS A 55 -1.50 -4.97 -20.92
CA HIS A 55 -0.81 -3.70 -21.18
C HIS A 55 -1.73 -2.74 -21.95
N ILE A 56 -1.50 -1.43 -21.82
CA ILE A 56 -2.19 -0.38 -22.57
C ILE A 56 -1.18 0.60 -23.16
N VAL A 57 -1.51 1.21 -24.28
CA VAL A 57 -0.81 2.38 -24.80
C VAL A 57 -1.55 3.62 -24.32
N ARG A 58 -0.81 4.62 -23.83
CA ARG A 58 -1.36 5.93 -23.45
C ARG A 58 -0.41 7.05 -23.85
N GLU A 59 -0.96 8.18 -24.25
CA GLU A 59 -0.19 9.42 -24.35
C GLU A 59 0.13 9.94 -22.94
N VAL A 60 1.35 10.43 -22.72
CA VAL A 60 1.78 10.97 -21.43
C VAL A 60 1.73 12.48 -21.51
N ASP A 61 0.68 13.07 -20.95
CA ASP A 61 0.60 14.52 -20.73
C ASP A 61 1.07 14.84 -19.30
N ARG A 62 2.39 14.99 -19.16
CA ARG A 62 3.01 15.39 -17.90
C ARG A 62 4.18 16.34 -18.18
N PRO A 63 3.99 17.66 -18.09
CA PRO A 63 5.08 18.60 -18.30
C PRO A 63 6.20 18.42 -17.26
N ALA A 64 7.45 18.47 -17.71
CA ALA A 64 8.68 18.27 -16.92
C ALA A 64 8.90 16.87 -16.33
N SER A 65 8.47 15.82 -17.05
CA SER A 65 8.79 14.42 -16.72
C SER A 65 9.95 13.84 -17.51
#